data_AF-A0A0F3GPH8-F1
#
_entry.id   AF-A0A0F3GPH8-F1
#
_cell.length_a   1.000
_cell.length_b   1.000
_cell.length_c   1.000
_cell.angle_alpha   90.00
_cell.angle_beta   90.00
_cell.angle_gamma   90.00
#
_symmetry.space_group_name_H-M   'P 1'
#
loop_
_entity.id
_entity.type
_entity.pdbx_description
1 polymer ?
#
loop_
_entity_poly.entity_id
_entity_poly.type
_entity_poly.pdbx_seq_one_letter_code
_entity_poly.pdbx_strand_id
1 'polypeptide(L)'
;MAEWHGLIEPDLFGVLLAHLGKYYNMAWLVPERNNHGLTTITKIVELSYPRIYAEMVLVPPVKPSKRLGWLTTKTSKELIINNLIAEIRDDCHGIVCREVWQEMLTFIRTAGGQYRAENSMHDDRVMAMAIGKFVVSKLPPVIHPTTGKALSPEAWT
;
A
#
# COMPACT_ATOMS: atom_id res chain seq x y z
N MET A 1 0.71 3.87 -12.47
CA MET A 1 0.76 2.73 -11.53
C MET A 1 1.89 1.80 -11.96
N ALA A 2 2.61 1.21 -11.02
CA ALA A 2 3.57 0.15 -11.29
C ALA A 2 3.29 -1.00 -10.33
N GLU A 3 3.53 -2.24 -10.75
CA GLU A 3 3.31 -3.42 -9.93
C GLU A 3 4.49 -4.38 -10.00
N TRP A 4 4.66 -5.13 -8.92
CA TRP A 4 5.56 -6.27 -8.85
C TRP A 4 4.76 -7.45 -8.31
N HIS A 5 4.86 -8.61 -8.97
CA HIS A 5 4.21 -9.84 -8.55
C HIS A 5 5.16 -11.02 -8.81
N GLY A 6 5.43 -11.80 -7.77
CA GLY A 6 6.32 -12.95 -7.85
C GLY A 6 6.55 -13.59 -6.49
N LEU A 7 7.37 -14.63 -6.48
CA LEU A 7 7.82 -15.31 -5.26
C LEU A 7 9.21 -14.80 -4.89
N ILE A 8 9.36 -14.34 -3.66
CA ILE A 8 10.61 -13.82 -3.12
C ILE A 8 10.60 -14.01 -1.60
N GLU A 9 11.77 -14.24 -1.01
CA GLU A 9 11.89 -14.29 0.44
C GLU A 9 11.53 -12.95 1.09
N PRO A 10 10.83 -12.93 2.24
CA PRO A 10 10.30 -11.69 2.83
C PRO A 10 11.36 -10.63 3.16
N ASP A 11 12.57 -11.06 3.53
CA ASP A 11 13.68 -10.17 3.80
C ASP A 11 14.19 -9.52 2.51
N LEU A 12 14.44 -10.30 1.45
CA LEU A 12 14.80 -9.78 0.13
C LEU A 12 13.70 -8.86 -0.43
N PHE A 13 12.43 -9.18 -0.15
CA PHE A 13 11.32 -8.31 -0.49
C PHE A 13 11.41 -6.95 0.19
N GLY A 14 11.80 -6.90 1.46
CA GLY A 14 12.02 -5.66 2.18
C GLY A 14 13.10 -4.78 1.53
N VAL A 15 14.18 -5.40 1.04
CA VAL A 15 15.23 -4.70 0.26
C VAL A 15 14.66 -4.14 -1.03
N LEU A 16 13.92 -4.96 -1.79
CA LEU A 16 13.28 -4.56 -3.05
C LEU A 16 12.33 -3.38 -2.84
N LEU A 17 11.47 -3.44 -1.82
CA LEU A 17 10.51 -2.38 -1.50
C LEU A 17 11.22 -1.07 -1.12
N ALA A 18 12.30 -1.13 -0.34
CA ALA A 18 13.08 0.06 -0.01
C ALA A 18 13.71 0.70 -1.26
N HIS A 19 14.22 -0.11 -2.20
CA HIS A 19 14.75 0.39 -3.46
C HIS A 19 13.66 0.98 -4.36
N LEU A 20 12.51 0.31 -4.50
CA LEU A 20 11.37 0.84 -5.25
C LEU A 20 10.85 2.13 -4.64
N GLY A 21 10.74 2.19 -3.31
CA GLY A 21 10.35 3.41 -2.60
C GLY A 21 11.28 4.58 -2.92
N LYS A 22 12.61 4.36 -2.90
CA LYS A 22 13.59 5.38 -3.31
C LYS A 22 13.45 5.77 -4.78
N TYR A 23 13.25 4.81 -5.67
CA TYR A 23 13.08 5.03 -7.10
C TYR A 23 11.83 5.88 -7.41
N TYR A 24 10.73 5.66 -6.68
CA TYR A 24 9.49 6.44 -6.79
C TYR A 24 9.46 7.63 -5.82
N ASN A 25 10.52 8.44 -5.81
CA ASN A 25 10.61 9.70 -5.05
C ASN A 25 10.32 9.56 -3.53
N MET A 26 10.90 8.54 -2.91
CA MET A 26 10.65 8.18 -1.50
C MET A 26 9.17 7.89 -1.27
N ALA A 27 8.57 6.98 -2.03
CA ALA A 27 7.15 6.62 -1.88
C ALA A 27 6.83 6.10 -0.46
N TRP A 28 5.60 6.27 -0.01
CA TRP A 28 5.16 5.61 1.23
C TRP A 28 5.03 4.10 1.01
N LEU A 29 5.61 3.32 1.93
CA LEU A 29 5.48 1.87 1.95
C LEU A 29 4.40 1.47 2.96
N VAL A 30 3.47 0.64 2.51
CA VAL A 30 2.33 0.17 3.29
C VAL A 30 2.29 -1.37 3.30
N PRO A 31 3.33 -2.05 3.83
CA PRO A 31 3.35 -3.51 3.88
C PRO A 31 2.23 -4.02 4.79
N GLU A 32 1.54 -5.07 4.37
CA GLU A 32 0.61 -5.79 5.23
C GLU A 32 1.40 -6.56 6.30
N ARG A 33 1.00 -6.42 7.56
CA ARG A 33 1.65 -7.09 8.70
C ARG A 33 0.94 -8.38 9.10
N ASN A 34 0.75 -9.29 8.14
CA ASN A 34 0.33 -10.67 8.40
C ASN A 34 1.57 -11.59 8.32
N ASN A 35 1.66 -12.65 9.14
CA ASN A 35 2.71 -13.67 9.15
C ASN A 35 4.11 -13.21 8.66
N HIS A 36 4.42 -13.43 7.38
CA HIS A 36 5.71 -13.12 6.73
C HIS A 36 6.01 -11.61 6.59
N GLY A 37 4.98 -10.76 6.58
CA GLY A 37 5.10 -9.31 6.46
C GLY A 37 5.85 -8.65 7.62
N LEU A 38 5.92 -9.27 8.80
CA LEU A 38 6.76 -8.78 9.89
C LEU A 38 8.24 -8.80 9.53
N THR A 39 8.72 -9.85 8.87
CA THR A 39 10.11 -9.93 8.40
C THR A 39 10.41 -8.85 7.36
N THR A 40 9.48 -8.64 6.41
CA THR A 40 9.57 -7.57 5.40
C THR A 40 9.69 -6.20 6.07
N ILE A 41 8.84 -5.91 7.06
CA ILE A 41 8.85 -4.65 7.80
C ILE A 41 10.17 -4.47 8.56
N THR A 42 10.61 -5.49 9.29
CA THR A 42 11.88 -5.46 10.04
C THR A 42 13.03 -5.13 9.11
N LYS A 43 13.12 -5.76 7.93
CA LYS A 43 14.18 -5.44 6.97
C LYS A 43 14.11 -4.00 6.46
N ILE A 44 12.92 -3.47 6.16
CA ILE A 44 12.76 -2.08 5.72
C ILE A 44 13.24 -1.11 6.82
N VAL A 45 12.97 -1.42 8.10
CA VAL A 45 13.44 -0.65 9.25
C VAL A 45 14.96 -0.72 9.40
N GLU A 46 15.57 -1.90 9.26
CA GLU A 46 17.03 -2.06 9.26
C GLU A 46 17.71 -1.21 8.18
N LEU A 47 17.08 -1.11 7.01
CA LEU A 47 17.52 -0.26 5.90
C LEU A 47 17.28 1.25 6.13
N SER A 48 16.75 1.63 7.29
CA SER A 48 16.46 3.02 7.68
C SER A 48 15.57 3.75 6.67
N TYR A 49 14.61 3.05 6.05
CA TYR A 49 13.67 3.68 5.12
C TYR A 49 12.67 4.56 5.89
N PRO A 50 12.53 5.86 5.57
CA PRO A 50 11.85 6.80 6.46
C PRO A 50 10.31 6.79 6.36
N ARG A 51 9.74 6.31 5.25
CA ARG A 51 8.31 6.47 4.93
C ARG A 51 7.58 5.14 4.96
N ILE A 52 7.43 4.58 6.15
CA ILE A 52 6.68 3.35 6.40
C ILE A 52 5.38 3.72 7.12
N TYR A 53 4.25 3.24 6.60
CA TYR A 53 2.96 3.43 7.26
C TYR A 53 2.95 2.80 8.66
N ALA A 54 2.35 3.50 9.62
CA ALA A 54 2.18 3.03 10.98
C ALA A 54 0.78 3.34 11.49
N GLU A 55 0.12 2.33 12.05
CA GLU A 55 -1.14 2.50 12.77
C GLU A 55 -0.84 2.95 14.21
N MET A 56 -1.51 4.02 14.64
CA MET A 56 -1.48 4.48 16.03
C MET A 56 -2.49 3.70 16.85
N VAL A 57 -2.02 2.93 17.83
CA VAL A 57 -2.88 2.21 18.77
C VAL A 57 -2.99 3.01 20.05
N LEU A 58 -4.20 3.51 20.32
CA LEU A 58 -4.58 4.26 21.52
C LEU A 58 -5.42 3.33 22.41
N VAL A 59 -4.78 2.69 23.40
CA VAL A 59 -5.47 1.86 24.39
C VAL A 59 -5.22 2.44 25.77
N PRO A 60 -6.12 3.28 26.32
CA PRO A 60 -6.02 3.73 27.70
C PRO A 60 -6.02 2.51 28.66
N PRO A 61 -5.17 2.47 29.71
CA PRO A 61 -4.24 3.50 30.19
C PRO A 61 -2.83 3.43 29.57
N VAL A 62 -2.59 2.55 28.60
CA VAL A 62 -1.28 2.31 27.98
C VAL A 62 -0.89 3.49 27.08
N LYS A 63 0.40 3.83 27.07
CA LYS A 63 0.94 4.87 26.16
C LYS A 63 0.63 4.51 24.70
N PRO A 64 0.30 5.50 23.85
CA PRO A 64 0.09 5.25 22.44
C PRO A 64 1.30 4.55 21.82
N SER A 65 1.06 3.45 21.10
CA SER A 65 2.14 2.71 20.41
C SER A 65 1.93 2.77 18.90
N LYS A 66 3.04 2.91 18.17
CA LYS A 66 3.07 2.83 16.71
C LYS A 66 3.29 1.39 16.31
N ARG A 67 2.38 0.83 15.53
CA ARG A 67 2.58 -0.48 14.90
C ARG A 67 2.79 -0.29 13.41
N LEU A 68 3.99 -0.62 12.94
CA LEU A 68 4.35 -0.52 11.52
C LEU A 68 3.55 -1.51 10.67
N GLY A 69 3.27 -1.10 9.43
CA GLY A 69 2.47 -1.86 8.48
C GLY A 69 0.96 -1.78 8.72
N TRP A 70 0.21 -2.34 7.78
CA TRP A 70 -1.24 -2.40 7.76
C TRP A 70 -1.76 -3.73 8.31
N LEU A 71 -2.74 -3.69 9.22
CA LEU A 71 -3.41 -4.92 9.69
C LEU A 71 -4.71 -5.17 8.91
N THR A 72 -4.75 -6.26 8.16
CA THR A 72 -6.00 -6.76 7.59
C THR A 72 -6.77 -7.54 8.65
N THR A 73 -7.94 -7.02 9.00
CA THR A 73 -8.97 -7.64 9.82
C THR A 73 -10.24 -7.75 8.99
N LYS A 74 -11.26 -8.47 9.45
CA LYS A 74 -12.56 -8.49 8.76
C LYS A 74 -13.11 -7.07 8.55
N THR A 75 -13.09 -6.25 9.60
CA THR A 75 -13.58 -4.87 9.56
C THR A 75 -12.73 -3.99 8.64
N SER A 76 -11.40 -4.07 8.72
CA SER A 76 -10.54 -3.24 7.86
C SER A 76 -10.58 -3.68 6.40
N LYS A 77 -10.74 -4.98 6.11
CA LYS A 77 -10.99 -5.50 4.76
C LYS A 77 -12.28 -4.95 4.16
N GLU A 78 -13.38 -4.97 4.91
CA GLU A 78 -14.65 -4.38 4.44
C GLU A 78 -14.49 -2.89 4.12
N LEU A 79 -13.78 -2.13 4.96
CA LEU A 79 -13.52 -0.70 4.73
C LEU A 79 -12.74 -0.42 3.44
N ILE A 80 -11.60 -1.09 3.23
CA ILE A 80 -10.76 -0.85 2.05
C ILE A 80 -11.46 -1.28 0.75
N ILE A 81 -12.23 -2.37 0.79
CA ILE A 81 -12.98 -2.86 -0.37
C ILE A 81 -14.14 -1.92 -0.71
N ASN A 82 -14.88 -1.43 0.29
CA ASN A 82 -15.94 -0.44 0.04
C ASN A 82 -15.38 0.86 -0.53
N ASN A 83 -14.19 1.31 -0.08
CA ASN A 83 -13.50 2.44 -0.68
C ASN A 83 -13.17 2.19 -2.16
N LEU A 84 -12.63 1.01 -2.47
CA LEU A 84 -12.31 0.64 -3.85
C LEU A 84 -13.55 0.55 -4.74
N ILE A 85 -14.66 0.00 -4.24
CA ILE A 85 -15.95 -0.04 -4.96
C ILE A 85 -16.44 1.38 -5.26
N ALA A 86 -16.33 2.31 -4.30
CA ALA A 86 -16.71 3.70 -4.52
C ALA A 86 -15.86 4.34 -5.62
N GLU A 87 -14.53 4.15 -5.59
CA GLU A 87 -13.64 4.70 -6.62
C GLU A 87 -13.89 4.11 -8.01
N ILE A 88 -14.25 2.84 -8.11
CA ILE A 88 -14.62 2.20 -9.38
C ILE A 88 -15.94 2.78 -9.90
N ARG A 89 -16.96 2.88 -9.03
CA ARG A 89 -18.27 3.43 -9.38
C ARG A 89 -18.18 4.88 -9.84
N ASP A 90 -17.30 5.66 -9.22
CA ASP A 90 -17.13 7.08 -9.49
C ASP A 90 -16.06 7.34 -10.58
N ASP A 91 -15.56 6.29 -11.23
CA ASP A 91 -14.56 6.31 -12.32
C ASP A 91 -13.26 7.07 -11.99
N CYS A 92 -12.87 7.09 -10.72
CA CYS A 92 -11.66 7.76 -10.23
C CYS A 92 -10.55 6.79 -9.78
N HIS A 93 -10.74 5.50 -10.04
CA HIS A 93 -9.85 4.43 -9.60
C HIS A 93 -8.48 4.41 -10.30
N GLY A 94 -8.35 4.83 -11.57
CA GLY A 94 -7.06 4.92 -12.27
C GLY A 94 -6.28 3.59 -12.41
N ILE A 95 -6.99 2.46 -12.42
CA ILE A 95 -6.41 1.11 -12.54
C ILE A 95 -6.17 0.81 -14.02
N VAL A 96 -4.92 0.51 -14.36
CA VAL A 96 -4.48 0.24 -15.75
C VAL A 96 -3.92 -1.17 -15.94
N CYS A 97 -3.77 -1.94 -14.86
CA CYS A 97 -3.25 -3.30 -14.92
C CYS A 97 -4.35 -4.31 -15.25
N ARG A 98 -4.11 -5.17 -16.25
CA ARG A 98 -5.06 -6.21 -16.68
C ARG A 98 -5.23 -7.29 -15.61
N GLU A 99 -4.14 -7.69 -14.98
CA GLU A 99 -4.08 -8.78 -13.99
C GLU A 99 -4.87 -8.40 -12.74
N VAL A 100 -4.80 -7.13 -12.32
CA VAL A 100 -5.66 -6.59 -11.25
C VAL A 100 -7.14 -6.75 -11.61
N TRP A 101 -7.53 -6.39 -12.85
CA TRP A 101 -8.91 -6.56 -13.31
C TRP A 101 -9.35 -8.02 -13.33
N GLN A 102 -8.46 -8.94 -13.73
CA GLN A 102 -8.77 -10.37 -13.74
C GLN A 102 -9.06 -10.90 -12.34
N GLU A 103 -8.26 -10.52 -11.34
CA GLU A 103 -8.54 -10.89 -9.95
C GLU A 103 -9.86 -10.26 -9.45
N MET A 104 -10.12 -8.99 -9.78
CA MET A 104 -11.36 -8.29 -9.41
C MET A 104 -12.62 -8.98 -9.92
N LEU A 105 -12.61 -9.52 -11.15
CA LEU A 105 -13.75 -10.25 -11.71
C LEU A 105 -14.10 -11.51 -10.92
N THR A 106 -13.13 -12.09 -10.23
CA THR A 106 -13.29 -13.28 -9.38
C THR A 106 -13.41 -12.96 -7.90
N PHE A 107 -13.42 -11.67 -7.53
CA PHE A 107 -13.44 -11.22 -6.15
C PHE A 107 -14.89 -11.04 -5.68
N ILE A 108 -15.36 -11.97 -4.85
CA ILE A 108 -16.77 -12.11 -4.49
C ILE A 108 -17.04 -11.73 -3.03
N ARG A 109 -18.31 -11.39 -2.76
CA ARG A 109 -18.85 -11.33 -1.41
C ARG A 109 -19.61 -12.62 -1.12
N THR A 110 -19.14 -13.38 -0.14
CA THR A 110 -19.77 -14.64 0.28
C THR A 110 -21.12 -14.39 0.97
N ALA A 111 -21.94 -15.43 1.08
CA ALA A 111 -23.22 -15.37 1.82
C ALA A 111 -23.04 -14.94 3.29
N GLY A 112 -21.90 -15.25 3.92
CA GLY A 112 -21.52 -14.79 5.26
C GLY A 112 -21.05 -13.33 5.32
N GLY A 113 -21.14 -12.59 4.21
CA GLY A 113 -20.79 -11.18 4.09
C GLY A 113 -19.29 -10.90 3.94
N GLN A 114 -18.43 -11.94 3.92
CA GLN A 114 -16.98 -11.78 3.79
C GLN A 114 -16.56 -11.62 2.33
N TYR A 115 -15.60 -10.74 2.07
CA TYR A 115 -14.97 -10.55 0.77
C TYR A 115 -13.75 -11.47 0.58
N ARG A 116 -13.66 -12.16 -0.56
CA ARG A 116 -12.53 -13.03 -0.94
C ARG A 116 -12.57 -13.38 -2.42
N ALA A 117 -11.44 -13.84 -2.97
CA ALA A 117 -11.44 -14.50 -4.28
C ALA A 117 -12.30 -15.78 -4.26
N GLU A 118 -12.86 -16.12 -5.43
CA GLU A 118 -13.45 -17.42 -5.70
C GLU A 118 -12.46 -18.57 -5.46
N ASN A 119 -13.00 -19.77 -5.31
CA ASN A 119 -12.20 -20.96 -5.02
C ASN A 119 -11.11 -21.15 -6.10
N SER A 120 -9.86 -21.27 -5.66
CA SER A 120 -8.67 -21.44 -6.53
C SER A 120 -8.27 -20.21 -7.34
N MET A 121 -8.78 -19.02 -6.99
CA MET A 121 -8.35 -17.74 -7.56
C MET A 121 -7.57 -16.91 -6.54
N HIS A 122 -6.82 -15.92 -7.02
CA HIS A 122 -5.98 -15.04 -6.20
C HIS A 122 -6.68 -13.71 -5.92
N ASP A 123 -6.42 -13.11 -4.75
CA ASP A 123 -6.86 -11.75 -4.39
C ASP A 123 -5.71 -10.80 -4.00
N ASP A 124 -4.46 -11.23 -4.17
CA ASP A 124 -3.29 -10.50 -3.67
C ASP A 124 -3.16 -9.09 -4.27
N ARG A 125 -3.38 -8.93 -5.58
CA ARG A 125 -3.29 -7.62 -6.24
C ARG A 125 -4.48 -6.73 -5.88
N VAL A 126 -5.68 -7.30 -5.77
CA VAL A 126 -6.88 -6.57 -5.33
C VAL A 126 -6.65 -6.01 -3.92
N MET A 127 -6.13 -6.85 -3.02
CA MET A 127 -5.83 -6.45 -1.64
C MET A 127 -4.74 -5.38 -1.59
N ALA A 128 -3.63 -5.56 -2.31
CA ALA A 128 -2.55 -4.58 -2.38
C ALA A 128 -3.05 -3.21 -2.90
N MET A 129 -3.87 -3.22 -3.95
CA MET A 129 -4.47 -2.01 -4.53
C MET A 129 -5.42 -1.32 -3.53
N ALA A 130 -6.31 -2.09 -2.89
CA ALA A 130 -7.28 -1.57 -1.94
C ALA A 130 -6.62 -0.92 -0.72
N ILE A 131 -5.58 -1.57 -0.16
CA ILE A 131 -4.80 -1.03 0.96
C ILE A 131 -4.12 0.28 0.54
N GLY A 132 -3.42 0.28 -0.60
CA GLY A 132 -2.69 1.46 -1.08
C GLY A 132 -3.61 2.67 -1.29
N LYS A 133 -4.75 2.47 -1.94
CA LYS A 133 -5.75 3.53 -2.19
C LYS A 133 -6.40 4.05 -0.91
N PHE A 134 -6.72 3.15 0.02
CA PHE A 134 -7.31 3.55 1.28
C PHE A 134 -6.32 4.31 2.18
N VAL A 135 -5.05 3.91 2.20
CA VAL A 135 -4.05 4.54 3.05
C VAL A 135 -3.60 5.88 2.48
N VAL A 136 -3.45 6.02 1.16
CA VAL A 136 -3.02 7.29 0.57
C VAL A 136 -3.96 8.46 0.88
N SER A 137 -5.27 8.20 1.01
CA SER A 137 -6.26 9.23 1.41
C SER A 137 -6.09 9.71 2.87
N LYS A 138 -5.32 8.98 3.69
CA LYS A 138 -5.07 9.27 5.11
C LYS A 138 -3.65 9.71 5.41
N LEU A 139 -2.74 9.57 4.44
CA LEU A 139 -1.36 9.95 4.60
C LEU A 139 -1.22 11.48 4.53
N PRO A 140 -0.26 12.06 5.26
CA PRO A 140 0.07 13.46 5.07
C PRO A 140 0.54 13.70 3.64
N PRO A 141 0.24 14.87 3.05
CA PRO A 141 0.76 15.22 1.73
C PRO A 141 2.28 15.15 1.73
N VAL A 142 2.85 14.57 0.68
CA VAL A 142 4.31 14.50 0.52
C VAL A 142 4.81 15.90 0.18
N ILE A 143 5.40 16.58 1.16
CA ILE A 143 6.08 17.85 0.93
C ILE A 143 7.45 17.53 0.33
N HIS A 144 7.62 17.85 -0.94
CA HIS A 144 8.94 17.86 -1.56
C HIS A 144 9.59 19.21 -1.24
N PRO A 145 10.82 19.24 -0.69
CA PRO A 145 11.56 20.49 -0.65
C PRO A 145 11.75 20.93 -2.10
N THR A 146 11.15 22.06 -2.46
CA THR A 146 11.33 22.68 -3.77
C THR A 146 12.81 23.04 -3.87
N THR A 147 13.61 22.23 -4.56
CA THR A 147 14.91 22.65 -5.07
C THR A 147 14.66 23.56 -6.27
N GLY A 148 13.99 24.69 -6.01
CA GLY A 148 13.87 25.78 -6.96
C GLY A 148 15.20 26.50 -7.08
N LYS A 149 16.17 25.92 -7.79
CA LYS A 149 17.05 26.79 -8.57
C LYS A 149 16.19 27.30 -9.71
N ALA A 150 15.77 28.56 -9.62
CA ALA A 150 15.24 29.26 -10.78
C ALA A 150 16.24 29.06 -11.92
N LEU A 151 15.78 28.48 -13.04
CA LEU A 151 16.58 28.44 -14.25
C LEU A 151 16.87 29.91 -14.61
N SER A 152 18.14 30.29 -14.63
CA SER A 152 18.51 31.63 -15.07
C SER A 152 18.12 31.78 -16.54
N PRO A 153 17.58 32.95 -16.95
CA PRO A 153 17.21 33.21 -18.35
C PRO A 153 18.37 33.07 -19.36
N GLU A 154 19.61 33.00 -18.87
CA GLU A 154 20.85 32.95 -19.65
C GLU A 154 21.18 31.55 -20.20
N ALA A 155 20.42 30.51 -19.83
CA ALA A 155 20.67 29.14 -20.28
C ALA A 155 20.30 28.88 -21.76
N TRP A 156 19.81 29.90 -22.49
CA TRP A 156 19.38 29.81 -23.89
C TRP A 156 19.93 30.93 -24.79
N THR A 157 21.03 31.55 -24.41
CA THR A 157 21.83 32.47 -25.25
C THR A 157 23.23 31.92 -25.40
#